data_AF-A0A356YYQ1-F1
#
_entry.id   AF-A0A356YYQ1-F1
#
_cell.length_a   1.000
_cell.length_b   1.000
_cell.length_c   1.000
_cell.angle_alpha   90.00
_cell.angle_beta   90.00
_cell.angle_gamma   90.00
#
_symmetry.space_group_name_H-M   'P 1'
#
loop_
_entity.id
_entity.type
_entity.pdbx_description
1 polymer ?
#
loop_
_entity_poly.entity_id
_entity_poly.type
_entity_poly.pdbx_seq_one_letter_code
_entity_poly.pdbx_strand_id
1 'polypeptide(L)'
;MKPFLIRIMLLIFTAPVSYGFINSENSYNNWEYDLFKIGRSRDANEIIYSINFDQPGHPDKSDPIEIHWIKRTNNNKVEPLTWIQKKYAYGIKFLNELKKEDEIYFQFVSYDKRTFILKKNVENCYKVFTISGEKEVEVSRIFIEINGGSFWLPTVSRVELHGKEPGTGNLAMETINP
;
A
#
# COMPACT_ATOMS: atom_id res chain seq x y z
N MET A 1 -14.25 -39.32 -50.84
CA MET A 1 -13.19 -38.40 -51.30
C MET A 1 -13.78 -36.98 -51.33
N LYS A 2 -13.27 -36.09 -50.45
CA LYS A 2 -13.63 -34.67 -50.18
C LYS A 2 -15.06 -34.34 -49.66
N PRO A 3 -15.21 -33.68 -48.49
CA PRO A 3 -16.43 -32.96 -48.17
C PRO A 3 -16.37 -31.54 -48.75
N PHE A 4 -17.46 -31.10 -49.38
CA PHE A 4 -17.62 -29.73 -49.89
C PHE A 4 -18.48 -28.93 -48.91
N LEU A 5 -17.92 -27.82 -48.44
CA LEU A 5 -18.49 -26.87 -47.50
C LEU A 5 -19.76 -26.21 -48.04
N ILE A 6 -20.82 -26.14 -47.23
CA ILE A 6 -21.83 -25.08 -47.33
C ILE A 6 -21.64 -24.17 -46.11
N ARG A 7 -21.11 -22.99 -46.40
CA ARG A 7 -20.94 -21.86 -45.48
C ARG A 7 -22.32 -21.36 -45.03
N ILE A 8 -22.62 -21.53 -43.75
CA ILE A 8 -23.62 -20.70 -43.06
C ILE A 8 -22.95 -19.35 -42.81
N MET A 9 -23.31 -18.34 -43.61
CA MET A 9 -22.99 -16.94 -43.32
C MET A 9 -24.03 -16.42 -42.33
N LEU A 10 -23.82 -16.67 -41.04
CA LEU A 10 -24.53 -15.96 -39.99
C LEU A 10 -23.79 -14.64 -39.74
N LEU A 11 -24.32 -13.57 -40.33
CA LEU A 11 -23.85 -12.20 -40.13
C LEU A 11 -24.33 -11.77 -38.74
N ILE A 12 -23.60 -12.15 -37.69
CA ILE A 12 -23.84 -11.62 -36.36
C ILE A 12 -23.21 -10.24 -36.34
N PHE A 13 -24.05 -9.22 -36.44
CA PHE A 13 -23.69 -7.84 -36.14
C PHE A 13 -23.44 -7.76 -34.64
N THR A 14 -22.26 -8.16 -34.18
CA THR A 14 -21.81 -7.84 -32.84
C THR A 14 -21.49 -6.35 -32.84
N ALA A 15 -22.47 -5.53 -32.49
CA ALA A 15 -22.18 -4.19 -32.06
C ALA A 15 -21.07 -4.27 -31.00
N PRO A 16 -20.00 -3.47 -31.09
CA PRO A 16 -19.13 -3.32 -29.95
C PRO A 16 -20.01 -2.79 -28.82
N VAL A 17 -20.33 -3.66 -27.87
CA VAL A 17 -20.68 -3.20 -26.53
C VAL A 17 -19.41 -2.53 -26.06
N SER A 18 -19.33 -1.23 -26.30
CA SER A 18 -18.34 -0.37 -25.69
C SER A 18 -18.57 -0.52 -24.19
N TYR A 19 -17.86 -1.46 -23.57
CA TYR A 19 -17.53 -1.34 -22.16
C TYR A 19 -16.91 0.03 -22.07
N GLY A 20 -17.64 0.97 -21.45
CA GLY A 20 -17.10 2.28 -21.15
C GLY A 20 -15.81 2.03 -20.41
N PHE A 21 -14.68 2.26 -21.08
CA PHE A 21 -13.44 2.51 -20.38
C PHE A 21 -13.74 3.76 -19.55
N ILE A 22 -13.89 3.56 -18.25
CA ILE A 22 -13.85 4.67 -17.32
C ILE A 22 -12.47 5.27 -17.54
N ASN A 23 -12.44 6.46 -18.16
CA ASN A 23 -11.25 7.27 -18.28
C ASN A 23 -10.70 7.48 -16.86
N SER A 24 -9.64 6.77 -16.49
CA SER A 24 -8.90 6.99 -15.24
C SER A 24 -7.99 8.22 -15.40
N GLU A 25 -8.56 9.34 -15.84
CA GLU A 25 -7.83 10.60 -16.01
C GLU A 25 -7.79 11.43 -14.72
N ASN A 26 -8.35 10.92 -13.61
CA ASN A 26 -8.30 11.55 -12.28
C ASN A 26 -7.32 10.88 -11.30
N SER A 27 -6.35 10.12 -11.78
CA SER A 27 -5.38 9.43 -10.92
C SER A 27 -4.07 10.19 -10.78
N TYR A 28 -4.09 11.49 -10.43
CA TYR A 28 -2.83 12.21 -10.16
C TYR A 28 -2.93 13.12 -8.94
N ASN A 29 -2.23 12.68 -7.88
CA ASN A 29 -1.79 13.36 -6.67
C ASN A 29 -2.75 13.42 -5.46
N ASN A 30 -3.16 12.25 -4.96
CA ASN A 30 -3.89 12.12 -3.69
C ASN A 30 -2.95 12.07 -2.46
N TRP A 31 -1.91 12.93 -2.41
CA TRP A 31 -1.00 13.00 -1.23
C TRP A 31 -1.74 13.29 0.07
N GLU A 32 -2.95 13.86 0.00
CA GLU A 32 -3.84 14.08 1.14
C GLU A 32 -4.22 12.78 1.86
N TYR A 33 -4.32 11.68 1.11
CA TYR A 33 -4.72 10.37 1.63
C TYR A 33 -3.55 9.40 1.84
N ASP A 34 -2.34 9.78 1.45
CA ASP A 34 -1.15 8.98 1.72
C ASP A 34 -0.80 9.02 3.21
N LEU A 35 -0.67 7.84 3.79
CA LEU A 35 -0.31 7.63 5.18
C LEU A 35 1.20 7.58 5.32
N PHE A 36 1.86 6.69 4.57
CA PHE A 36 3.31 6.54 4.52
C PHE A 36 3.72 5.74 3.29
N LYS A 37 5.03 5.61 3.05
CA LYS A 37 5.57 4.83 1.95
C LYS A 37 6.72 3.92 2.37
N ILE A 38 6.90 2.84 1.62
CA ILE A 38 8.06 1.96 1.71
C ILE A 38 8.93 2.12 0.46
N GLY A 39 10.20 2.45 0.67
CA GLY A 39 11.24 2.41 -0.36
C GLY A 39 12.24 1.28 -0.10
N ARG A 40 13.03 0.92 -1.11
CA ARG A 40 14.03 -0.15 -1.01
C ARG A 40 15.34 0.28 -1.66
N SER A 41 16.46 -0.29 -1.25
CA SER A 41 17.76 0.01 -1.89
C SER A 41 17.88 -0.55 -3.32
N ARG A 42 17.05 -1.54 -3.68
CA ARG A 42 17.10 -2.22 -4.98
C ARG A 42 16.70 -1.33 -6.16
N ASP A 43 15.70 -0.48 -5.98
CA ASP A 43 15.15 0.37 -7.04
C ASP A 43 14.39 1.56 -6.46
N ALA A 44 14.12 2.57 -7.29
CA ALA A 44 13.39 3.76 -6.88
C ALA A 44 11.87 3.54 -6.74
N ASN A 45 11.34 2.33 -6.96
CA ASN A 45 9.90 2.11 -6.86
C ASN A 45 9.47 2.14 -5.39
N GLU A 46 8.26 2.67 -5.17
CA GLU A 46 7.71 2.86 -3.84
C GLU A 46 6.45 2.03 -3.67
N ILE A 47 6.22 1.52 -2.47
CA ILE A 47 4.93 0.98 -2.05
C ILE A 47 4.27 2.07 -1.22
N ILE A 48 3.09 2.50 -1.61
CA ILE A 48 2.32 3.54 -0.94
C ILE A 48 1.19 2.88 -0.16
N TYR A 49 0.97 3.40 1.05
CA TYR A 49 -0.13 3.04 1.93
C TYR A 49 -1.00 4.28 2.06
N SER A 50 -2.23 4.19 1.60
CA SER A 50 -3.17 5.30 1.58
C SER A 50 -4.43 4.92 2.35
N ILE A 51 -5.10 5.88 2.98
CA ILE A 51 -6.39 5.65 3.62
C ILE A 51 -7.41 5.29 2.53
N ASN A 52 -8.19 4.25 2.78
CA ASN A 52 -9.31 3.84 1.92
C ASN A 52 -10.62 4.23 2.60
N PHE A 53 -11.42 5.04 1.92
CA PHE A 53 -12.70 5.52 2.43
C PHE A 53 -13.85 4.80 1.74
N ASP A 54 -14.81 4.26 2.50
CA ASP A 54 -16.06 3.74 1.95
C ASP A 54 -17.09 4.87 1.70
N GLN A 55 -16.98 5.94 2.48
CA GLN A 55 -17.72 7.19 2.39
C GLN A 55 -16.80 8.35 2.75
N PRO A 56 -17.08 9.58 2.27
CA PRO A 56 -16.25 10.74 2.62
C PRO A 56 -15.99 10.85 4.12
N GLY A 57 -14.71 10.80 4.51
CA GLY A 57 -14.26 10.91 5.90
C GLY A 57 -14.43 9.66 6.76
N HIS A 58 -14.97 8.56 6.24
CA HIS A 58 -15.18 7.30 6.96
C HIS A 58 -14.34 6.18 6.34
N PRO A 59 -13.27 5.71 7.02
CA PRO A 59 -12.46 4.62 6.51
C PRO A 59 -13.29 3.35 6.30
N ASP A 60 -13.00 2.63 5.23
CA ASP A 60 -13.62 1.33 4.96
C ASP A 60 -13.40 0.39 6.16
N LYS A 61 -14.49 -0.19 6.69
CA LYS A 61 -14.43 -1.01 7.90
C LYS A 61 -13.68 -2.33 7.72
N SER A 62 -13.55 -2.80 6.49
CA SER A 62 -12.96 -4.10 6.13
C SER A 62 -11.55 -3.99 5.58
N ASP A 63 -11.26 -2.94 4.80
CA ASP A 63 -9.94 -2.68 4.21
C ASP A 63 -9.62 -1.17 4.25
N PRO A 64 -9.39 -0.59 5.45
CA PRO A 64 -9.19 0.86 5.63
C PRO A 64 -7.87 1.40 5.04
N ILE A 65 -6.97 0.54 4.59
CA ILE A 65 -5.67 0.94 4.05
C ILE A 65 -5.47 0.27 2.69
N GLU A 66 -5.49 1.08 1.63
CA GLU A 66 -5.15 0.64 0.29
C GLU A 66 -3.63 0.62 0.11
N ILE A 67 -3.10 -0.43 -0.54
CA ILE A 67 -1.67 -0.61 -0.75
C ILE A 67 -1.40 -0.81 -2.24
N HIS A 68 -0.57 0.05 -2.82
CA HIS A 68 -0.21 -0.01 -4.23
C HIS A 68 1.24 0.38 -4.47
N TRP A 69 1.77 -0.03 -5.62
CA TRP A 69 3.05 0.40 -6.15
C TRP A 69 2.92 1.73 -6.87
N ILE A 70 3.92 2.58 -6.70
CA ILE A 70 4.30 3.59 -7.70
C ILE A 70 5.62 3.15 -8.33
N LYS A 71 5.57 2.74 -9.59
CA LYS A 71 6.73 2.33 -10.36
C LYS A 71 7.46 3.57 -10.90
N ARG A 72 8.25 4.22 -10.04
CA ARG A 72 9.08 5.38 -10.42
C ARG A 72 9.97 5.10 -11.63
N THR A 73 10.46 3.86 -11.77
CA THR A 73 11.30 3.46 -12.91
C THR A 73 10.51 3.19 -14.19
N ASN A 74 9.18 3.27 -14.14
CA ASN A 74 8.28 3.03 -15.26
C ASN A 74 7.21 4.13 -15.32
N ASN A 75 7.64 5.36 -15.56
CA ASN A 75 6.79 6.54 -15.75
C ASN A 75 5.73 6.76 -14.63
N ASN A 76 6.11 6.51 -13.38
CA ASN A 76 5.23 6.58 -12.20
C ASN A 76 3.97 5.70 -12.30
N LYS A 77 4.03 4.59 -13.04
CA LYS A 77 2.88 3.69 -13.19
C LYS A 77 2.39 3.19 -11.81
N VAL A 78 1.10 3.33 -11.58
CA VAL A 78 0.42 2.81 -10.39
C VAL A 78 0.00 1.36 -10.64
N GLU A 79 0.32 0.44 -9.73
CA GLU A 79 -0.08 -0.97 -9.83
C GLU A 79 -0.50 -1.52 -8.46
N PRO A 80 -1.57 -2.31 -8.34
CA PRO A 80 -1.90 -2.96 -7.08
C PRO A 80 -0.83 -3.97 -6.67
N LEU A 81 -0.79 -4.34 -5.39
CA LEU A 81 -0.03 -5.51 -4.97
C LEU A 81 -0.63 -6.79 -5.55
N THR A 82 0.21 -7.72 -5.97
CA THR A 82 -0.26 -9.08 -6.28
C THR A 82 -0.68 -9.80 -4.99
N TRP A 83 -1.53 -10.83 -5.10
CA TRP A 83 -1.95 -11.62 -3.94
C TRP A 83 -0.76 -12.16 -3.13
N ILE A 84 0.30 -12.63 -3.80
CA ILE A 84 1.52 -13.14 -3.15
C ILE A 84 2.22 -12.00 -2.38
N GLN A 85 2.33 -10.82 -2.97
CA GLN A 85 2.93 -9.65 -2.31
C GLN A 85 2.10 -9.21 -1.09
N LYS A 86 0.77 -9.19 -1.20
CA LYS A 86 -0.14 -8.89 -0.08
C LYS A 86 -0.08 -9.96 1.01
N LYS A 87 0.15 -11.23 0.66
CA LYS A 87 0.16 -12.33 1.65
C LYS A 87 1.48 -12.48 2.40
N TYR A 88 2.61 -12.22 1.75
CA TYR A 88 3.93 -12.60 2.27
C TYR A 88 4.95 -11.45 2.39
N ALA A 89 4.69 -10.29 1.78
CA ALA A 89 5.65 -9.19 1.76
C ALA A 89 5.02 -7.90 2.32
N TYR A 90 4.46 -7.08 1.46
CA TYR A 90 4.02 -5.72 1.77
C TYR A 90 2.57 -5.64 2.25
N GLY A 91 1.96 -6.76 2.64
CA GLY A 91 0.63 -6.73 3.23
C GLY A 91 0.64 -6.34 4.70
N ILE A 92 -0.54 -6.04 5.20
CA ILE A 92 -0.79 -5.82 6.62
C ILE A 92 -1.85 -6.78 7.14
N LYS A 93 -1.79 -7.06 8.44
CA LYS A 93 -2.77 -7.82 9.19
C LYS A 93 -3.36 -6.90 10.26
N PHE A 94 -4.68 -6.71 10.23
CA PHE A 94 -5.38 -5.96 11.28
C PHE A 94 -5.48 -6.77 12.58
N LEU A 95 -5.30 -6.08 13.71
CA LEU A 95 -5.36 -6.63 15.06
C LEU A 95 -6.71 -6.27 15.69
N ASN A 96 -7.76 -6.98 15.29
CA ASN A 96 -9.16 -6.69 15.67
C ASN A 96 -9.45 -6.91 17.17
N GLU A 97 -8.55 -7.56 17.88
CA GLU A 97 -8.58 -7.73 19.34
C GLU A 97 -8.23 -6.46 20.09
N LEU A 98 -7.45 -5.55 19.49
CA LEU A 98 -7.13 -4.24 20.05
C LEU A 98 -8.24 -3.28 19.69
N LYS A 99 -9.07 -2.94 20.68
CA LYS A 99 -10.25 -2.08 20.49
C LYS A 99 -10.12 -0.81 21.30
N LYS A 100 -9.77 0.27 20.60
CA LYS A 100 -9.97 1.63 21.06
C LYS A 100 -10.77 2.36 19.99
N GLU A 101 -11.68 3.22 20.43
CA GLU A 101 -12.55 3.97 19.52
C GLU A 101 -11.70 4.80 18.55
N ASP A 102 -12.08 4.82 17.27
CA ASP A 102 -11.42 5.53 16.17
C ASP A 102 -9.94 5.18 15.90
N GLU A 103 -9.47 4.04 16.42
CA GLU A 103 -8.12 3.54 16.19
C GLU A 103 -8.15 2.17 15.50
N ILE A 104 -7.32 2.00 14.46
CA ILE A 104 -7.16 0.74 13.74
C ILE A 104 -5.72 0.27 13.91
N TYR A 105 -5.56 -0.89 14.53
CA TYR A 105 -4.27 -1.48 14.81
C TYR A 105 -3.90 -2.50 13.73
N PHE A 106 -2.64 -2.48 13.28
CA PHE A 106 -2.15 -3.44 12.30
C PHE A 106 -0.65 -3.75 12.48
N GLN A 107 -0.23 -4.84 11.85
CA GLN A 107 1.16 -5.26 11.73
C GLN A 107 1.46 -5.62 10.28
N PHE A 108 2.73 -5.56 9.87
CA PHE A 108 3.12 -6.08 8.56
C PHE A 108 3.07 -7.61 8.57
N VAL A 109 2.61 -8.22 7.48
CA VAL A 109 2.64 -9.69 7.35
C VAL A 109 4.07 -10.24 7.39
N SER A 110 5.05 -9.42 7.01
CA SER A 110 6.47 -9.76 7.05
C SER A 110 7.18 -9.38 8.35
N TYR A 111 6.51 -8.67 9.28
CA TYR A 111 7.11 -8.21 10.53
C TYR A 111 6.04 -7.95 11.60
N ASP A 112 5.77 -8.98 12.40
CA ASP A 112 4.74 -9.02 13.45
C ASP A 112 5.22 -8.51 14.82
N LYS A 113 6.49 -8.10 14.93
CA LYS A 113 7.08 -7.57 16.16
C LYS A 113 6.77 -6.08 16.41
N ARG A 114 6.15 -5.38 15.45
CA ARG A 114 5.82 -3.95 15.58
C ARG A 114 4.38 -3.67 15.17
N THR A 115 3.65 -3.09 16.11
CA THR A 115 2.28 -2.65 15.92
C THR A 115 2.24 -1.20 15.48
N PHE A 116 1.45 -0.93 14.45
CA PHE A 116 1.14 0.38 13.92
C PHE A 116 -0.33 0.72 14.21
N ILE A 117 -0.61 2.01 14.30
CA ILE A 117 -1.93 2.54 14.64
C ILE A 117 -2.32 3.57 13.58
N LEU A 118 -3.40 3.30 12.86
CA LEU A 118 -4.08 4.30 12.04
C LEU A 118 -5.07 5.05 12.94
N LYS A 119 -4.87 6.37 13.07
CA LYS A 119 -5.75 7.27 13.83
C LYS A 119 -5.62 8.69 13.31
N LYS A 120 -6.47 9.60 13.76
CA LYS A 120 -6.37 11.02 13.41
C LYS A 120 -5.29 11.73 14.24
N ASN A 121 -4.55 12.64 13.62
CA ASN A 121 -3.63 13.54 14.29
C ASN A 121 -4.38 14.75 14.90
N VAL A 122 -3.63 15.71 15.49
CA VAL A 122 -4.19 16.93 16.09
C VAL A 122 -4.90 17.85 15.08
N GLU A 123 -4.63 17.68 13.79
CA GLU A 123 -5.26 18.41 12.67
C GLU A 123 -6.48 17.67 12.10
N ASN A 124 -6.93 16.59 12.77
CA ASN A 124 -8.06 15.75 12.33
C ASN A 124 -7.81 14.99 11.01
N CYS A 125 -6.54 14.80 10.63
CA CYS A 125 -6.12 14.05 9.45
C CYS A 125 -5.70 12.63 9.84
N TYR A 126 -6.12 11.62 9.07
CA TYR A 126 -5.67 10.24 9.28
C TYR A 126 -4.17 10.09 9.02
N LYS A 127 -3.46 9.50 9.97
CA LYS A 127 -2.02 9.21 9.93
C LYS A 127 -1.73 7.87 10.60
N VAL A 128 -0.54 7.33 10.32
CA VAL A 128 -0.06 6.09 10.92
C VAL A 128 0.99 6.40 11.96
N PHE A 129 0.85 5.80 13.14
CA PHE A 129 1.74 5.98 14.26
C PHE A 129 2.34 4.64 14.70
N THR A 130 3.51 4.68 15.32
CA THR A 130 4.11 3.55 16.04
C THR A 130 4.90 4.07 17.22
N ILE A 131 5.25 3.17 18.14
CA ILE A 131 6.27 3.45 19.14
C ILE A 131 7.66 3.22 18.53
N SER A 132 8.55 4.17 18.74
CA SER A 132 9.98 4.14 18.40
C SER A 132 10.76 4.55 19.65
N GLY A 133 11.50 3.61 20.25
CA GLY A 133 12.04 3.78 21.60
C GLY A 133 10.92 3.91 22.63
N GLU A 134 10.83 5.06 23.30
CA GLU A 134 9.79 5.36 24.28
C GLU A 134 8.78 6.41 23.79
N LYS A 135 8.87 6.79 22.51
CA LYS A 135 8.06 7.88 21.93
C LYS A 135 7.13 7.36 20.83
N GLU A 136 5.94 7.95 20.77
CA GLU A 136 5.07 7.81 19.60
C GLU A 136 5.63 8.65 18.44
N VAL A 137 5.62 8.07 17.23
CA VAL A 137 6.11 8.70 16.01
C VAL A 137 5.04 8.57 14.92
N GLU A 138 4.70 9.68 14.28
CA GLU A 138 3.93 9.71 13.03
C GLU A 138 4.85 9.25 11.89
N VAL A 139 4.56 8.08 11.31
CA VAL A 139 5.39 7.42 10.30
C VAL A 139 5.20 8.12 8.96
N SER A 140 6.30 8.46 8.28
CA SER A 140 6.26 9.06 6.94
C SER A 140 6.89 8.16 5.89
N ARG A 141 7.95 7.44 6.25
CA ARG A 141 8.68 6.55 5.33
C ARG A 141 9.32 5.40 6.08
N ILE A 142 9.27 4.22 5.49
CA ILE A 142 10.11 3.09 5.86
C ILE A 142 11.05 2.83 4.68
N PHE A 143 12.33 2.62 4.96
CA PHE A 143 13.33 2.25 3.96
C PHE A 143 13.92 0.88 4.29
N ILE A 144 13.98 0.01 3.30
CA ILE A 144 14.49 -1.36 3.47
C ILE A 144 15.77 -1.51 2.66
N GLU A 145 16.88 -1.74 3.36
CA GLU A 145 18.16 -2.09 2.75
C GLU A 145 18.23 -3.60 2.52
N ILE A 146 18.45 -4.00 1.26
CA ILE A 146 18.53 -5.39 0.84
C ILE A 146 19.97 -5.66 0.39
N ASN A 147 20.65 -6.61 1.02
CA ASN A 147 22.06 -6.95 0.73
C ASN A 147 22.23 -8.36 0.15
N GLY A 148 21.27 -8.82 -0.64
CA GLY A 148 21.34 -10.11 -1.33
C GLY A 148 20.06 -10.92 -1.17
N GLY A 149 20.22 -12.25 -1.21
CA GLY A 149 19.11 -13.18 -1.24
C GLY A 149 18.55 -13.40 -2.65
N SER A 150 17.48 -14.18 -2.74
CA SER A 150 16.78 -14.43 -4.00
C SER A 150 15.68 -13.40 -4.21
N PHE A 151 15.14 -13.31 -5.43
CA PHE A 151 13.99 -12.44 -5.71
C PHE A 151 12.80 -12.70 -4.79
N TRP A 152 12.59 -13.96 -4.38
CA TRP A 152 11.50 -14.37 -3.51
C TRP A 152 11.82 -14.32 -2.02
N LEU A 153 13.11 -14.36 -1.66
CA LEU A 153 13.61 -14.33 -0.29
C LEU A 153 14.80 -13.38 -0.22
N PRO A 154 14.55 -12.05 -0.17
CA PRO A 154 15.61 -11.07 -0.03
C PRO A 154 16.22 -11.14 1.37
N THR A 155 17.53 -10.93 1.46
CA THR A 155 18.19 -10.71 2.75
C THR A 155 18.12 -9.23 3.08
N VAL A 156 17.42 -8.88 4.16
CA VAL A 156 17.30 -7.50 4.64
C VAL A 156 18.40 -7.26 5.67
N SER A 157 19.27 -6.28 5.41
CA SER A 157 20.35 -5.92 6.33
C SER A 157 19.95 -4.82 7.31
N ARG A 158 19.03 -3.95 6.90
CA ARG A 158 18.62 -2.80 7.69
C ARG A 158 17.22 -2.33 7.29
N VAL A 159 16.43 -1.93 8.27
CA VAL A 159 15.20 -1.17 8.06
C VAL A 159 15.33 0.16 8.77
N GLU A 160 15.00 1.24 8.09
CA GLU A 160 14.95 2.57 8.69
C GLU A 160 13.49 3.03 8.73
N LEU A 161 13.00 3.36 9.92
CA LEU A 161 11.72 4.00 10.11
C LEU A 161 11.95 5.50 10.28
N HIS A 162 11.35 6.28 9.40
CA HIS A 162 11.41 7.73 9.40
C HIS A 162 10.02 8.30 9.71
N GLY A 163 9.98 9.36 10.49
CA GLY A 163 8.74 10.00 10.92
C GLY A 163 8.98 11.30 11.65
N LYS A 164 7.98 11.74 12.40
CA LYS A 164 8.07 12.91 13.28
C LYS A 164 7.36 12.66 14.61
N GLU A 165 7.86 13.27 15.67
CA GLU A 165 7.17 13.29 16.96
C GLU A 165 5.87 14.11 16.85
N PRO A 166 4.71 13.56 17.26
CA PRO A 166 3.46 14.32 17.28
C PRO A 166 3.57 15.57 18.15
N GLY A 167 2.94 16.67 17.71
CA GLY A 167 2.90 17.95 18.44
C GLY A 167 4.15 18.83 18.29
N THR A 168 5.36 18.27 18.34
CA THR A 168 6.61 19.05 18.15
C THR A 168 7.04 19.13 16.69
N GLY A 169 6.73 18.10 15.89
CA GLY A 169 7.17 18.00 14.50
C GLY A 169 8.65 17.65 14.34
N ASN A 170 9.36 17.37 15.43
CA ASN A 170 10.77 16.96 15.39
C ASN A 170 10.92 15.68 14.58
N LEU A 171 11.87 15.66 13.64
CA LEU A 171 12.16 14.47 12.85
C LEU A 171 12.66 13.34 13.75
N ALA A 172 12.10 12.15 13.53
CA ALA A 172 12.47 10.92 14.20
C ALA A 172 12.96 9.89 13.18
N MET A 173 14.05 9.21 13.50
CA MET A 173 14.59 8.10 12.71
C MET A 173 15.01 6.97 13.63
N GLU A 174 14.56 5.76 13.33
CA GLU A 174 14.96 4.54 14.01
C GLU A 174 15.53 3.54 13.01
N THR A 175 16.65 2.91 13.38
CA THR A 175 17.24 1.80 12.63
C THR A 175 16.89 0.48 13.31
N ILE A 176 16.32 -0.44 12.56
CA ILE A 176 15.96 -1.80 12.98
C ILE A 176 16.84 -2.78 12.22
N ASN A 177 17.48 -3.68 12.97
CA ASN A 177 18.21 -4.82 12.41
C ASN A 177 17.27 -6.04 12.49
N PRO A 178 16.78 -6.57 11.35
CA PRO A 178 15.74 -7.62 11.31
C PRO A 178 16.18 -8.97 11.89
#